data_AF-A0AB39X676-F1
#
_entry.id   AF-A0AB39X676-F1
#
_cell.length_a   1.000
_cell.length_b   1.000
_cell.length_c   1.000
_cell.angle_alpha   90.00
_cell.angle_beta   90.00
_cell.angle_gamma   90.00
#
_symmetry.space_group_name_H-M   'P 1'
#
loop_
_entity.id
_entity.type
_entity.pdbx_description
1 polymer ?
#
loop_
_entity_poly.entity_id
_entity_poly.type
_entity_poly.pdbx_seq_one_letter_code
_entity_poly.pdbx_strand_id
1 'polypeptide(L)'
;MFSGIVNGWKKGDAVSLLSTALKRVIQTYPHLQGIKKTTGLATEIIDIGWEANESLFSGRRGPRPHRISIAFWSVSYALENTKPYSEINQLMVFTFAMFAQDIAMHSHSYNFNEIDELILDDAYSRGERVRSDANQAKSTPIATDG
;
A
#
# COMPACT_ATOMS: atom_id res chain seq x y z
N MET A 1 -17.04 -23.14 -5.65
CA MET A 1 -18.02 -22.43 -4.80
C MET A 1 -17.36 -21.72 -3.60
N PHE A 2 -16.46 -22.39 -2.85
CA PHE A 2 -15.80 -21.78 -1.69
C PHE A 2 -14.71 -20.74 -2.00
N SER A 3 -14.13 -20.74 -3.21
CA SER A 3 -13.08 -19.79 -3.60
C SER A 3 -13.52 -18.33 -3.54
N GLY A 4 -14.76 -18.02 -3.92
CA GLY A 4 -15.30 -16.66 -3.85
C GLY A 4 -15.42 -16.13 -2.42
N ILE A 5 -15.89 -16.98 -1.49
CA ILE A 5 -16.04 -16.64 -0.07
C ILE A 5 -14.68 -16.40 0.58
N VAL A 6 -13.71 -17.28 0.32
CA VAL A 6 -12.34 -17.17 0.87
C VAL A 6 -11.62 -15.92 0.35
N ASN A 7 -11.80 -15.59 -0.94
CA ASN A 7 -11.23 -14.37 -1.51
C ASN A 7 -11.85 -13.11 -0.89
N GLY A 8 -13.17 -13.09 -0.72
CA GLY A 8 -13.85 -11.99 -0.02
C GLY A 8 -13.33 -11.80 1.41
N TRP A 9 -13.08 -12.90 2.13
CA TRP A 9 -12.54 -12.84 3.50
C TRP A 9 -11.11 -12.28 3.55
N LYS A 10 -10.20 -12.75 2.70
CA LYS A 10 -8.81 -12.24 2.64
C LYS A 10 -8.74 -10.78 2.22
N LYS A 11 -9.57 -10.39 1.26
CA LYS A 11 -9.72 -9.00 0.85
C LYS A 11 -10.21 -8.14 2.00
N GLY A 12 -11.24 -8.59 2.72
CA GLY A 12 -11.76 -7.93 3.92
C GLY A 12 -10.70 -7.77 5.03
N ASP A 13 -9.90 -8.81 5.29
CA ASP A 13 -8.79 -8.76 6.24
C ASP A 13 -7.76 -7.68 5.88
N ALA A 14 -7.39 -7.58 4.60
CA ALA A 14 -6.48 -6.55 4.12
C ALA A 14 -7.07 -5.14 4.26
N VAL A 15 -8.38 -4.98 3.96
CA VAL A 15 -9.10 -3.71 4.17
C VAL A 15 -9.12 -3.30 5.64
N SER A 16 -9.40 -4.23 6.55
CA SER A 16 -9.41 -3.95 8.00
C SER A 16 -8.01 -3.55 8.50
N LEU A 17 -6.97 -4.24 8.05
CA LEU A 17 -5.59 -3.91 8.37
C LEU A 17 -5.22 -2.51 7.88
N LEU A 18 -5.50 -2.21 6.60
CA LEU A 18 -5.20 -0.92 6.00
C LEU A 18 -6.01 0.22 6.65
N SER A 19 -7.30 0.03 6.90
CA SER A 19 -8.13 1.02 7.60
C SER A 19 -7.56 1.38 8.97
N THR A 20 -7.07 0.37 9.71
CA THR A 20 -6.42 0.56 11.01
C THR A 20 -5.11 1.34 10.87
N ALA A 21 -4.31 0.99 9.87
CA ALA A 21 -3.07 1.67 9.55
C ALA A 21 -3.29 3.16 9.22
N LEU A 22 -4.23 3.47 8.33
CA LEU A 22 -4.58 4.84 7.95
C LEU A 22 -5.03 5.66 9.15
N LYS A 23 -5.89 5.10 10.01
CA LYS A 23 -6.34 5.76 11.25
C LYS A 23 -5.16 6.11 12.15
N ARG A 24 -4.22 5.18 12.33
CA ARG A 24 -3.03 5.40 13.16
C ARG A 24 -2.15 6.52 12.59
N VAL A 25 -1.96 6.56 11.28
CA VAL A 25 -1.23 7.64 10.62
C VAL A 25 -1.93 8.99 10.81
N ILE A 26 -3.24 9.08 10.58
CA ILE A 26 -4.01 10.32 10.78
C ILE A 26 -3.96 10.80 12.25
N GLN A 27 -3.99 9.86 13.21
CA GLN A 27 -3.84 10.18 14.63
C GLN A 27 -2.44 10.73 14.96
N THR A 28 -1.42 10.26 14.25
CA THR A 28 -0.03 10.68 14.44
C THR A 28 0.27 12.03 13.79
N TYR A 29 -0.41 12.35 12.67
CA TYR A 29 -0.16 13.53 11.85
C TYR A 29 -1.40 14.44 11.78
N PRO A 30 -1.48 15.49 12.63
CA PRO A 30 -2.68 16.34 12.73
C PRO A 30 -3.12 17.02 11.44
N HIS A 31 -2.19 17.32 10.53
CA HIS A 31 -2.50 17.94 9.23
C HIS A 31 -3.33 17.02 8.31
N LEU A 32 -3.43 15.72 8.60
CA LEU A 32 -4.22 14.75 7.81
C LEU A 32 -5.64 14.51 8.37
N GLN A 33 -6.05 15.21 9.43
CA GLN A 33 -7.36 15.00 10.09
C GLN A 33 -8.58 15.32 9.21
N GLY A 34 -8.37 16.01 8.07
CA GLY A 34 -9.40 16.21 7.05
C GLY A 34 -9.89 14.89 6.42
N ILE A 35 -9.06 13.84 6.45
CA ILE A 35 -9.35 12.53 5.83
C ILE A 35 -10.06 11.63 6.85
N LYS A 36 -11.40 11.73 6.91
CA LYS A 36 -12.20 11.01 7.94
C LYS A 36 -12.68 9.62 7.53
N LYS A 37 -12.74 9.31 6.22
CA LYS A 37 -13.34 8.07 5.68
C LYS A 37 -12.31 6.96 5.43
N THR A 38 -11.56 6.59 6.47
CA THR A 38 -10.44 5.62 6.37
C THR A 38 -10.84 4.23 5.89
N THR A 39 -12.00 3.71 6.29
CA THR A 39 -12.47 2.40 5.79
C THR A 39 -12.84 2.45 4.31
N GLY A 40 -13.53 3.50 3.85
CA GLY A 40 -13.88 3.65 2.43
C GLY A 40 -12.63 3.76 1.57
N LEU A 41 -11.68 4.60 1.99
CA LEU A 41 -10.39 4.75 1.32
C LEU A 41 -9.59 3.43 1.31
N ALA A 42 -9.57 2.69 2.43
CA ALA A 42 -8.91 1.39 2.48
C ALA A 42 -9.54 0.39 1.51
N THR A 43 -10.87 0.35 1.41
CA THR A 43 -11.56 -0.50 0.43
C THR A 43 -11.14 -0.13 -0.99
N GLU A 44 -11.17 1.15 -1.36
CA GLU A 44 -10.77 1.61 -2.69
C GLU A 44 -9.32 1.22 -3.04
N ILE A 45 -8.38 1.41 -2.11
CA ILE A 45 -6.96 1.06 -2.31
C ILE A 45 -6.80 -0.46 -2.49
N ILE A 46 -7.44 -1.26 -1.65
CA ILE A 46 -7.37 -2.73 -1.77
C ILE A 46 -8.05 -3.20 -3.05
N ASP A 47 -9.18 -2.63 -3.43
CA ASP A 47 -9.90 -2.97 -4.66
C ASP A 47 -9.03 -2.75 -5.88
N ILE A 48 -8.45 -1.55 -6.02
CA ILE A 48 -7.56 -1.21 -7.12
C ILE A 48 -6.35 -2.15 -7.16
N GLY A 49 -5.73 -2.40 -6.00
CA GLY A 49 -4.58 -3.30 -5.96
C GLY A 49 -4.94 -4.75 -6.29
N TRP A 50 -6.13 -5.20 -5.88
CA TRP A 50 -6.64 -6.53 -6.16
C TRP A 50 -6.95 -6.71 -7.65
N GLU A 51 -7.55 -5.71 -8.29
CA GLU A 51 -7.82 -5.74 -9.74
C GLU A 51 -6.53 -5.78 -10.56
N ALA A 52 -5.52 -5.00 -10.14
CA ALA A 52 -4.21 -4.99 -10.80
C ALA A 52 -3.45 -6.32 -10.67
N ASN A 53 -3.74 -7.14 -9.65
CA ASN A 53 -3.00 -8.37 -9.37
C ASN A 53 -3.88 -9.57 -8.96
N GLU A 54 -5.07 -9.68 -9.58
CA GLU A 54 -6.11 -10.64 -9.17
C GLU A 54 -5.58 -12.08 -9.14
N SER A 55 -4.76 -12.45 -10.12
CA SER A 55 -4.25 -13.82 -10.27
C SER A 55 -3.38 -14.28 -9.10
N LEU A 56 -2.57 -13.37 -8.52
CA LEU A 56 -1.76 -13.64 -7.34
C LEU A 56 -2.61 -13.58 -6.07
N PHE A 57 -3.40 -12.52 -5.89
CA PHE A 57 -4.13 -12.30 -4.64
C PHE A 57 -5.26 -13.32 -4.40
N SER A 58 -5.87 -13.81 -5.47
CA SER A 58 -6.91 -14.85 -5.39
C SER A 58 -6.36 -16.26 -5.14
N GLY A 59 -5.03 -16.45 -5.20
CA GLY A 59 -4.39 -17.76 -5.12
C GLY A 59 -4.60 -18.64 -6.36
N ARG A 60 -4.85 -18.04 -7.53
CA ARG A 60 -4.88 -18.79 -8.80
C ARG A 60 -3.48 -19.22 -9.22
N ARG A 61 -2.44 -18.49 -8.82
CA ARG A 61 -1.03 -18.77 -9.09
C ARG A 61 -0.25 -19.03 -7.79
N GLY A 62 -0.59 -20.09 -7.06
CA GLY A 62 0.11 -20.53 -5.84
C GLY A 62 -0.61 -20.15 -4.53
N PRO A 63 0.09 -20.19 -3.37
CA PRO A 63 -0.52 -19.87 -2.09
C PRO A 63 -1.09 -18.44 -2.07
N ARG A 64 -2.16 -18.25 -1.29
CA ARG A 64 -2.73 -16.91 -1.12
C ARG A 64 -1.78 -16.06 -0.27
N PRO A 65 -1.47 -14.82 -0.70
CA PRO A 65 -0.59 -13.95 0.07
C PRO A 65 -1.16 -13.62 1.44
N HIS A 66 -0.27 -13.28 2.36
CA HIS A 66 -0.58 -12.71 3.65
C HIS A 66 -1.25 -11.33 3.49
N ARG A 67 -2.18 -11.01 4.40
CA ARG A 67 -2.96 -9.76 4.34
C ARG A 67 -2.09 -8.49 4.39
N ILE A 68 -0.93 -8.55 5.06
CA ILE A 68 0.01 -7.43 5.12
C ILE A 68 0.69 -7.21 3.78
N SER A 69 1.04 -8.29 3.06
CA SER A 69 1.66 -8.22 1.73
C SER A 69 0.68 -7.61 0.74
N ILE A 70 -0.60 -8.03 0.79
CA ILE A 70 -1.68 -7.43 -0.01
C ILE A 70 -1.82 -5.95 0.31
N ALA A 71 -1.94 -5.58 1.59
CA ALA A 71 -2.12 -4.19 1.99
C ALA A 71 -0.92 -3.31 1.62
N PHE A 72 0.30 -3.79 1.85
CA PHE A 72 1.53 -3.07 1.52
C PHE A 72 1.68 -2.84 0.02
N TRP A 73 1.44 -3.89 -0.78
CA TRP A 73 1.46 -3.78 -2.23
C TRP A 73 0.40 -2.82 -2.75
N SER A 74 -0.84 -2.94 -2.30
CA SER A 74 -1.93 -2.04 -2.70
C SER A 74 -1.64 -0.58 -2.34
N VAL A 75 -1.04 -0.31 -1.17
CA VAL A 75 -0.60 1.04 -0.80
C VAL A 75 0.51 1.54 -1.71
N SER A 76 1.51 0.71 -2.02
CA SER A 76 2.60 1.09 -2.92
C SER A 76 2.09 1.40 -4.34
N TYR A 77 1.13 0.62 -4.81
CA TYR A 77 0.47 0.82 -6.10
C TYR A 77 -0.36 2.12 -6.10
N ALA A 78 -1.16 2.35 -5.07
CA ALA A 78 -1.91 3.59 -4.93
C ALA A 78 -0.96 4.80 -4.85
N LEU A 79 0.15 4.67 -4.13
CA LEU A 79 1.14 5.72 -3.97
C LEU A 79 1.73 6.16 -5.33
N GLU A 80 2.13 5.23 -6.19
CA GLU A 80 2.61 5.51 -7.55
C GLU A 80 1.58 6.25 -8.42
N ASN A 81 0.29 6.03 -8.15
CA ASN A 81 -0.82 6.60 -8.93
C ASN A 81 -1.45 7.85 -8.28
N THR A 82 -0.93 8.32 -7.15
CA THR A 82 -1.43 9.52 -6.46
C THR A 82 -0.62 10.75 -6.83
N LYS A 83 -1.30 11.91 -6.92
CA LYS A 83 -0.63 13.19 -7.18
C LYS A 83 0.41 13.47 -6.09
N PRO A 84 1.70 13.68 -6.45
CA PRO A 84 2.73 14.02 -5.48
C PRO A 84 2.35 15.20 -4.59
N TYR A 85 2.73 15.14 -3.31
CA TYR A 85 2.50 16.18 -2.30
C TYR A 85 1.04 16.44 -1.90
N SER A 86 0.05 15.77 -2.50
CA SER A 86 -1.33 15.81 -2.00
C SER A 86 -1.45 15.18 -0.61
N GLU A 87 -2.48 15.53 0.17
CA GLU A 87 -2.72 14.93 1.49
C GLU A 87 -2.88 13.41 1.41
N ILE A 88 -3.54 12.89 0.37
CA ILE A 88 -3.68 11.46 0.12
C ILE A 88 -2.31 10.83 -0.17
N ASN A 89 -1.48 11.46 -1.00
CA ASN A 89 -0.13 10.99 -1.26
C ASN A 89 0.71 10.95 0.02
N GLN A 90 0.66 11.99 0.85
CA GLN A 90 1.35 12.02 2.15
C GLN A 90 0.85 10.90 3.09
N LEU A 91 -0.46 10.70 3.18
CA LEU A 91 -1.07 9.60 3.93
C LEU A 91 -0.59 8.23 3.43
N MET A 92 -0.48 8.04 2.11
CA MET A 92 0.05 6.81 1.51
C MET A 92 1.55 6.64 1.82
N VAL A 93 2.36 7.69 1.73
CA VAL A 93 3.79 7.65 2.06
C VAL A 93 4.01 7.21 3.51
N PHE A 94 3.30 7.83 4.46
CA PHE A 94 3.45 7.48 5.87
C PHE A 94 2.92 6.07 6.18
N THR A 95 1.84 5.66 5.52
CA THR A 95 1.29 4.30 5.66
C THR A 95 2.24 3.26 5.08
N PHE A 96 2.84 3.55 3.91
CA PHE A 96 3.88 2.73 3.29
C PHE A 96 5.08 2.58 4.23
N ALA A 97 5.61 3.69 4.75
CA ALA A 97 6.75 3.68 5.66
C ALA A 97 6.46 2.88 6.95
N MET A 98 5.24 3.00 7.48
CA MET A 98 4.82 2.23 8.65
C MET A 98 4.75 0.72 8.37
N PHE A 99 4.19 0.30 7.23
CA PHE A 99 4.21 -1.11 6.85
C PHE A 99 5.61 -1.63 6.57
N ALA A 100 6.44 -0.86 5.86
CA ALA A 100 7.83 -1.22 5.60
C ALA A 100 8.59 -1.44 6.92
N GLN A 101 8.45 -0.53 7.88
CA GLN A 101 9.05 -0.66 9.20
C GLN A 101 8.53 -1.90 9.94
N ASP A 102 7.21 -2.12 9.93
CA ASP A 102 6.60 -3.27 10.60
C ASP A 102 7.05 -4.60 10.00
N ILE A 103 7.10 -4.71 8.68
CA ILE A 103 7.62 -5.87 7.97
C ILE A 103 9.10 -6.08 8.31
N ALA A 104 9.91 -5.03 8.30
CA ALA A 104 11.34 -5.12 8.62
C ALA A 104 11.58 -5.59 10.07
N MET A 105 10.75 -5.15 11.02
CA MET A 105 10.90 -5.49 12.44
C MET A 105 10.28 -6.85 12.81
N HIS A 106 9.24 -7.28 12.11
CA HIS A 106 8.41 -8.43 12.53
C HIS A 106 8.26 -9.52 11.45
N SER A 107 9.03 -9.47 10.35
CA SER A 107 8.97 -10.44 9.25
C SER A 107 8.98 -11.90 9.70
N HIS A 108 9.83 -12.23 10.68
CA HIS A 108 9.96 -13.58 11.23
C HIS A 108 8.65 -14.13 11.85
N SER A 109 7.73 -13.25 12.26
CA SER A 109 6.47 -13.63 12.89
C SER A 109 5.34 -13.88 11.88
N TYR A 110 5.49 -13.39 10.65
CA TYR A 110 4.46 -13.46 9.63
C TYR A 110 4.47 -14.76 8.83
N ASN A 111 5.54 -15.56 8.91
CA ASN A 111 5.70 -16.80 8.15
C ASN A 111 5.40 -16.61 6.66
N PHE A 112 6.07 -15.63 6.03
CA PHE A 112 5.91 -15.34 4.61
C PHE A 112 6.27 -16.55 3.74
N ASN A 113 5.50 -16.77 2.68
CA ASN A 113 5.85 -17.71 1.62
C ASN A 113 6.54 -16.97 0.46
N GLU A 114 7.01 -17.71 -0.54
CA GLU A 114 7.70 -17.14 -1.70
C GLU A 114 6.87 -16.09 -2.47
N ILE A 115 5.54 -16.24 -2.52
CA ILE A 115 4.67 -15.25 -3.17
C ILE A 115 4.61 -13.96 -2.36
N ASP A 116 4.58 -14.05 -1.04
CA ASP A 116 4.68 -12.88 -0.18
C ASP A 116 5.98 -12.13 -0.43
N GLU A 117 7.12 -12.83 -0.48
CA GLU A 117 8.42 -12.22 -0.75
C GLU A 117 8.44 -11.48 -2.09
N LEU A 118 7.94 -12.11 -3.17
CA LEU A 118 7.83 -11.47 -4.49
C LEU A 118 6.94 -10.22 -4.47
N ILE A 119 5.81 -10.26 -3.77
CA ILE A 119 4.89 -9.13 -3.65
C ILE A 119 5.54 -8.02 -2.82
N LEU A 120 6.22 -8.36 -1.74
CA LEU A 120 6.88 -7.41 -0.87
C LEU A 120 8.03 -6.70 -1.60
N ASP A 121 8.85 -7.44 -2.35
CA ASP A 121 9.96 -6.88 -3.14
C ASP A 121 9.46 -5.94 -4.25
N ASP A 122 8.39 -6.29 -4.96
CA ASP A 122 7.76 -5.40 -5.94
C ASP A 122 7.22 -4.14 -5.26
N ALA A 123 6.54 -4.28 -4.12
CA ALA A 123 6.01 -3.15 -3.36
C ALA A 123 7.12 -2.20 -2.86
N TYR A 124 8.23 -2.74 -2.36
CA TYR A 124 9.40 -1.95 -1.99
C TYR A 124 9.99 -1.21 -3.19
N SER A 125 10.14 -1.90 -4.31
CA SER A 125 10.65 -1.31 -5.55
C SER A 125 9.77 -0.17 -6.07
N ARG A 126 8.44 -0.29 -5.94
CA ARG A 126 7.46 0.79 -6.23
C ARG A 126 7.71 2.02 -5.37
N GLY A 127 7.81 1.82 -4.04
CA GLY A 127 8.10 2.90 -3.10
C GLY A 127 9.40 3.65 -3.42
N GLU A 128 10.45 2.92 -3.79
CA GLU A 128 11.74 3.51 -4.16
C GLU A 128 11.69 4.33 -5.45
N ARG A 129 10.90 3.91 -6.45
CA ARG A 129 10.66 4.70 -7.67
C ARG A 129 9.98 6.02 -7.35
N VAL A 130 8.92 6.00 -6.55
CA VAL A 130 8.21 7.21 -6.13
C VAL A 130 9.16 8.17 -5.39
N ARG A 131 10.02 7.64 -4.52
CA ARG A 131 11.04 8.43 -3.80
C ARG A 131 12.05 9.05 -4.77
N SER A 132 12.54 8.28 -5.74
CA SER A 132 13.48 8.75 -6.76
C SER A 132 12.88 9.88 -7.61
N ASP A 133 11.65 9.68 -8.11
CA ASP A 133 10.97 10.65 -8.97
C ASP A 133 10.68 11.96 -8.23
N ALA A 134 10.30 11.88 -6.96
CA ALA A 134 10.10 13.05 -6.11
C ALA A 134 11.40 13.86 -5.89
N ASN A 135 12.55 13.17 -5.80
CA ASN A 135 13.85 13.84 -5.65
C ASN A 135 14.31 14.50 -6.96
N GLN A 136 14.09 13.85 -8.11
CA GLN A 136 14.40 14.44 -9.42
C GLN A 136 13.55 15.69 -9.67
N ALA A 137 12.26 15.66 -9.35
CA ALA A 137 11.36 16.80 -9.50
C ALA A 137 11.79 18.05 -8.70
N LYS A 138 12.48 17.88 -7.56
CA LYS A 138 13.04 18.99 -6.77
C LYS A 138 14.34 19.55 -7.37
N SER A 139 15.00 18.79 -8.24
CA SER A 139 16.34 19.09 -8.77
C SER A 139 16.30 19.87 -10.09
N THR A 140 15.14 19.92 -10.77
CA THR A 140 14.98 20.63 -12.04
C THR A 140 14.86 22.14 -11.80
N PRO A 141 15.82 22.98 -12.24
CA PRO A 141 15.70 24.43 -12.13
C PRO A 141 14.50 24.90 -12.96
N ILE A 142 13.70 25.81 -12.40
CA ILE A 142 12.73 26.56 -13.21
C ILE A 142 13.57 27.38 -14.18
N ALA A 143 13.53 27.03 -15.46
CA ALA A 143 14.03 27.92 -16.51
C ALA A 143 13.19 29.20 -16.42
N THR A 144 13.76 30.24 -15.81
CA THR A 144 13.22 31.58 -15.93
C THR A 144 13.49 32.01 -17.37
N ASP A 145 12.49 31.87 -18.23
CA ASP A 145 12.47 32.53 -19.53
C ASP A 145 12.63 34.04 -19.27
N GLY A 146 13.72 34.60 -19.78
CA GLY A 146 14.05 36.02 -19.71
C GLY A 146 13.39 36.84 -20.80
#